data_AF-A0A5J5VU98-F1
#
_entry.id   AF-A0A5J5VU98-F1
#
_cell.length_a   1.000
_cell.length_b   1.000
_cell.length_c   1.000
_cell.angle_alpha   90.00
_cell.angle_beta   90.00
_cell.angle_gamma   90.00
#
_symmetry.space_group_name_H-M   'P 1'
#
loop_
_entity.id
_entity.type
_entity.pdbx_description
1 polymer ?
#
loop_
_entity_poly.entity_id
_entity_poly.type
_entity_poly.pdbx_seq_one_letter_code
_entity_poly.pdbx_strand_id
1 'polypeptide(L)'
;MKFVVKAWSNGGARAGILHLGTSTIDTPSLLLSTRKGLPHFISPDLLSCLPAPESRLLHVSPLHFLEGLSMKTISKIGGLHQLLGLHDHCFVAVPRDSIQCLPEANSTNKIGASFETPCGRLLIKAVEYMEMISSTRPELWATLADEVPAWVSDKRNKTSVDRTIKWLDECISISPASGAVFGAIVGGSSLEERRRCAQEVATRNVSGYWVGGLGLGESMDERPALLNAVIEALPEEKPRLICGLGLPEEILQGIAAGVDIFESTYIYHLTLGGFALTFPLDRTQINASNLVPSDVGSDPRKINLRASVFRFGHGDTNVL
;
A
#
# COMPACT_ATOMS: atom_id res chain seq x y z
N MET A 1 -11.82 -15.27 2.69
CA MET A 1 -11.14 -14.35 3.63
C MET A 1 -11.95 -14.26 4.90
N LYS A 2 -11.29 -14.18 6.06
CA LYS A 2 -11.93 -13.92 7.36
C LYS A 2 -11.08 -12.93 8.14
N PHE A 3 -11.69 -11.91 8.72
CA PHE A 3 -11.03 -10.96 9.60
C PHE A 3 -11.65 -11.05 10.99
N VAL A 4 -10.82 -11.03 12.03
CA VAL A 4 -11.26 -11.09 13.42
C VAL A 4 -10.52 -10.03 14.22
N VAL A 5 -11.24 -9.07 14.80
CA VAL A 5 -10.65 -8.13 15.75
C VAL A 5 -10.46 -8.82 17.10
N LYS A 6 -9.26 -8.72 17.66
CA LYS A 6 -8.86 -9.34 18.93
C LYS A 6 -8.89 -8.36 20.10
N ALA A 7 -8.49 -7.12 19.84
CA ALA A 7 -8.40 -6.10 20.86
C ALA A 7 -8.65 -4.72 20.27
N TRP A 8 -9.15 -3.84 21.14
CA TRP A 8 -9.49 -2.46 20.86
C TRP A 8 -8.77 -1.55 21.85
N SER A 9 -8.32 -0.40 21.37
CA SER A 9 -7.87 0.70 22.23
C SER A 9 -9.00 1.71 22.43
N ASN A 10 -8.90 2.52 23.47
CA ASN A 10 -9.80 3.66 23.69
C ASN A 10 -9.68 4.75 22.60
N GLY A 11 -8.68 4.66 21.72
CA GLY A 11 -8.33 5.68 20.73
C GLY A 11 -8.65 5.31 19.27
N GLY A 12 -9.36 4.21 19.00
CA GLY A 12 -9.73 3.78 17.64
C GLY A 12 -8.83 2.68 17.04
N ALA A 13 -7.60 2.55 17.55
CA ALA A 13 -6.68 1.49 17.15
C ALA A 13 -7.22 0.11 17.51
N ARG A 14 -6.92 -0.86 16.66
CA ARG A 14 -7.37 -2.24 16.78
C ARG A 14 -6.26 -3.21 16.38
N ALA A 15 -6.24 -4.36 17.04
CA ALA A 15 -5.37 -5.48 16.69
C ALA A 15 -6.25 -6.67 16.31
N GLY A 16 -5.87 -7.37 15.23
CA GLY A 16 -6.71 -8.41 14.66
C GLY A 16 -5.92 -9.49 13.95
N ILE A 17 -6.65 -10.44 13.38
CA ILE A 17 -6.10 -11.54 12.59
C ILE A 17 -6.84 -11.58 11.26
N LEU A 18 -6.07 -11.54 10.17
CA LEU A 18 -6.54 -11.65 8.80
C LEU A 18 -6.15 -13.01 8.22
N HIS A 19 -7.16 -13.79 7.85
CA HIS A 19 -6.99 -15.05 7.12
C HIS A 19 -7.22 -14.82 5.62
N LEU A 20 -6.15 -15.00 4.84
CA LEU A 20 -6.11 -14.88 3.38
C LEU A 20 -5.51 -16.15 2.79
N GLY A 21 -6.32 -16.91 2.02
CA GLY A 21 -5.90 -18.21 1.51
C GLY A 21 -5.47 -19.14 2.64
N THR A 22 -4.23 -19.63 2.57
CA THR A 22 -3.59 -20.47 3.60
C THR A 22 -2.84 -19.66 4.67
N SER A 23 -2.69 -18.36 4.47
CA SER A 23 -1.92 -17.49 5.36
C SER A 23 -2.77 -16.86 6.46
N THR A 24 -2.14 -16.66 7.60
CA THR A 24 -2.70 -15.95 8.75
C THR A 24 -1.75 -14.80 9.09
N ILE A 25 -2.27 -13.59 9.11
CA ILE A 25 -1.50 -12.36 9.29
C ILE A 25 -2.08 -11.58 10.47
N ASP A 26 -1.22 -11.15 11.38
CA ASP A 26 -1.59 -10.25 12.47
C ASP A 26 -1.73 -8.82 11.94
N THR A 27 -2.74 -8.09 12.40
CA THR A 27 -2.93 -6.67 12.09
C THR A 27 -2.73 -5.81 13.35
N PRO A 28 -2.12 -4.63 13.26
CA PRO A 28 -1.63 -3.94 12.05
C PRO A 28 -0.45 -4.61 11.33
N SER A 29 -0.48 -4.70 9.99
CA SER A 29 0.60 -5.28 9.17
C SER A 29 1.12 -4.33 8.11
N LEU A 30 2.40 -4.46 7.78
CA LEU A 30 3.00 -3.85 6.59
C LEU A 30 2.88 -4.81 5.40
N LEU A 31 2.56 -4.27 4.23
CA LEU A 31 2.48 -4.91 2.94
C LEU A 31 3.72 -4.49 2.14
N LEU A 32 4.55 -5.45 1.73
CA LEU A 32 5.81 -5.14 1.03
C LEU A 32 5.54 -4.68 -0.39
N SER A 33 5.99 -3.46 -0.73
CA SER A 33 5.90 -2.91 -2.08
C SER A 33 6.73 -3.73 -3.06
N THR A 34 6.09 -4.27 -4.10
CA THR A 34 6.78 -5.01 -5.16
C THR A 34 6.67 -4.32 -6.51
N ARG A 35 7.56 -4.71 -7.43
CA ARG A 35 7.38 -4.48 -8.86
C ARG A 35 7.32 -5.82 -9.56
N LYS A 36 6.26 -6.05 -10.35
CA LYS A 36 6.00 -7.34 -11.00
C LYS A 36 5.99 -8.52 -10.01
N GLY A 37 5.60 -8.27 -8.75
CA GLY A 37 5.45 -9.27 -7.70
C GLY A 37 6.70 -9.59 -6.88
N LEU A 38 7.84 -8.93 -7.12
CA LEU A 38 9.04 -9.07 -6.28
C LEU A 38 9.43 -7.75 -5.59
N PRO A 39 9.73 -7.78 -4.27
CA PRO A 39 10.28 -6.62 -3.57
C PRO A 39 11.57 -6.13 -4.22
N HIS A 40 11.76 -4.82 -4.27
CA HIS A 40 12.99 -4.27 -4.84
C HIS A 40 14.17 -4.49 -3.88
N PHE A 41 15.36 -4.69 -4.44
CA PHE A 41 16.60 -4.97 -3.69
C PHE A 41 16.66 -6.28 -2.90
N ILE A 42 15.63 -7.13 -2.98
CA ILE A 42 15.61 -8.44 -2.33
C ILE A 42 15.46 -9.50 -3.43
N SER A 43 16.45 -10.39 -3.55
CA SER A 43 16.36 -11.49 -4.50
C SER A 43 15.38 -12.56 -4.00
N PRO A 44 14.73 -13.33 -4.89
CA PRO A 44 13.73 -14.32 -4.49
C PRO A 44 14.22 -15.34 -3.46
N ASP A 45 15.49 -15.76 -3.54
CA ASP A 45 16.14 -16.67 -2.61
C ASP A 45 16.25 -16.10 -1.19
N LEU A 46 16.36 -14.77 -1.06
CA LEU A 46 16.44 -14.08 0.22
C LEU A 46 15.07 -13.75 0.85
N LEU A 47 13.96 -13.90 0.11
CA LEU A 47 12.62 -13.63 0.66
C LEU A 47 12.31 -14.53 1.86
N SER A 48 12.77 -15.78 1.81
CA SER A 48 12.61 -16.74 2.91
C SER A 48 13.33 -16.34 4.21
N CYS A 49 14.32 -15.44 4.12
CA CYS A 49 15.05 -14.92 5.27
C CYS A 49 14.33 -13.77 5.97
N LEU A 50 13.26 -13.22 5.39
CA LEU A 50 12.49 -12.16 6.01
C LEU A 50 11.61 -12.72 7.14
N PRO A 51 11.31 -11.92 8.19
CA PRO A 51 10.48 -12.36 9.30
C PRO A 51 9.10 -12.87 8.82
N ALA A 52 8.69 -14.04 9.29
CA ALA A 52 7.40 -14.63 8.96
C ALA A 52 6.52 -14.74 10.21
N PRO A 53 5.19 -14.49 10.09
CA PRO A 53 4.43 -14.33 8.84
C PRO A 53 4.41 -12.91 8.23
N GLU A 54 5.03 -11.91 8.87
CA GLU A 54 4.88 -10.49 8.55
C GLU A 54 5.34 -10.11 7.13
N SER A 55 6.36 -10.80 6.60
CA SER A 55 6.89 -10.55 5.25
C SER A 55 6.15 -11.26 4.11
N ARG A 56 5.12 -12.06 4.42
CA ARG A 56 4.42 -12.88 3.40
C ARG A 56 3.40 -12.11 2.58
N LEU A 57 3.04 -10.91 3.01
CA LEU A 57 2.13 -10.02 2.31
C LEU A 57 2.87 -9.18 1.26
N LEU A 58 2.54 -9.36 -0.02
CA LEU A 58 3.16 -8.65 -1.13
C LEU A 58 2.14 -7.77 -1.86
N HIS A 59 2.41 -6.46 -1.92
CA HIS A 59 1.66 -5.53 -2.76
C HIS A 59 2.06 -5.74 -4.21
N VAL A 60 1.12 -5.86 -5.13
CA VAL A 60 1.39 -5.90 -6.57
C VAL A 60 0.44 -4.98 -7.33
N SER A 61 0.98 -4.19 -8.27
CA SER A 61 0.11 -3.51 -9.23
C SER A 61 -0.10 -4.42 -10.45
N PRO A 62 -1.35 -4.76 -10.81
CA PRO A 62 -1.63 -5.49 -12.04
C PRO A 62 -1.11 -4.75 -13.29
N LEU A 63 -0.99 -3.42 -13.22
CA LEU A 63 -0.48 -2.58 -14.31
C LEU A 63 0.99 -2.86 -14.64
N HIS A 64 1.77 -3.40 -13.71
CA HIS A 64 3.18 -3.76 -13.95
C HIS A 64 3.34 -4.80 -15.06
N PHE A 65 2.29 -5.55 -15.37
CA PHE A 65 2.29 -6.62 -16.37
C PHE A 65 1.73 -6.20 -17.72
N LEU A 66 1.25 -4.96 -17.86
CA LEU A 66 0.93 -4.39 -19.17
C LEU A 66 2.16 -4.33 -20.07
N GLU A 67 3.33 -4.12 -19.46
CA GLU A 67 4.64 -4.11 -20.10
C GLU A 67 5.37 -5.43 -19.81
N GLY A 68 5.16 -6.42 -20.69
CA GLY A 68 5.87 -7.70 -20.63
C GLY A 68 5.00 -8.89 -20.99
N LEU A 69 4.79 -9.79 -20.02
CA LEU A 69 4.02 -11.02 -20.23
C LEU A 69 2.54 -10.71 -20.41
N SER A 70 1.95 -11.21 -21.50
CA SER A 70 0.51 -11.07 -21.72
C SER A 70 -0.30 -11.74 -20.60
N MET A 71 -1.47 -11.19 -20.29
CA MET A 71 -2.40 -11.77 -19.29
C MET A 71 -2.78 -13.22 -19.63
N LYS A 72 -2.91 -13.54 -20.93
CA LYS A 72 -3.12 -14.91 -21.41
C LYS A 72 -1.97 -15.84 -21.02
N THR A 73 -0.72 -15.37 -21.08
CA THR A 73 0.45 -16.14 -20.68
C THR A 73 0.46 -16.36 -19.16
N ILE A 74 0.22 -15.31 -18.36
CA ILE A 74 0.17 -15.41 -16.89
C ILE A 74 -0.93 -16.38 -16.45
N SER A 75 -2.11 -16.28 -17.07
CA SER A 75 -3.23 -17.18 -16.80
C SER A 75 -2.91 -18.64 -17.11
N LYS A 76 -2.24 -18.90 -18.25
CA LYS A 76 -1.76 -20.25 -18.65
C LYS A 76 -0.70 -20.81 -17.70
N ILE A 77 0.19 -19.96 -17.18
CA ILE A 77 1.21 -20.38 -16.20
C ILE A 77 0.55 -20.81 -14.90
N GLY A 78 -0.54 -20.16 -14.49
CA GLY A 78 -1.24 -20.48 -13.25
C GLY A 78 -1.42 -19.29 -12.32
N GLY A 79 -1.04 -18.07 -12.73
CA GLY A 79 -1.10 -16.87 -11.90
C GLY A 79 0.24 -16.54 -11.25
N LEU A 80 0.26 -15.54 -10.36
CA LEU A 80 1.51 -14.97 -9.82
C LEU A 80 2.31 -15.95 -8.97
N HIS A 81 1.63 -16.77 -8.15
CA HIS A 81 2.29 -17.79 -7.32
C HIS A 81 3.16 -18.72 -8.16
N GLN A 82 2.62 -19.28 -9.25
CA GLN A 82 3.34 -20.19 -10.14
C GLN A 82 4.39 -19.46 -10.99
N LEU A 83 4.08 -18.24 -11.43
CA LEU A 83 5.00 -17.41 -12.21
C LEU A 83 6.28 -17.07 -11.44
N LEU A 84 6.14 -16.77 -10.15
CA LEU A 84 7.23 -16.26 -9.30
C LEU A 84 7.81 -17.34 -8.38
N GLY A 85 7.20 -18.53 -8.29
CA GLY A 85 7.59 -19.58 -7.36
C GLY A 85 7.32 -19.23 -5.89
N LEU A 86 6.40 -18.30 -5.62
CA LEU A 86 6.10 -17.78 -4.28
C LEU A 86 4.80 -18.37 -3.72
N HIS A 87 4.77 -19.67 -3.50
CA HIS A 87 3.55 -20.38 -3.08
C HIS A 87 3.09 -20.09 -1.65
N ASP A 88 4.01 -19.68 -0.78
CA ASP A 88 3.75 -19.40 0.64
C ASP A 88 3.44 -17.92 0.95
N HIS A 89 3.37 -17.09 -0.09
CA HIS A 89 3.09 -15.66 0.00
C HIS A 89 1.64 -15.38 -0.40
N CYS A 90 1.15 -14.19 -0.06
CA CYS A 90 -0.14 -13.70 -0.49
C CYS A 90 0.02 -12.41 -1.27
N PHE A 91 -0.61 -12.36 -2.44
CA PHE A 91 -0.63 -11.17 -3.27
C PHE A 91 -1.85 -10.32 -2.95
N VAL A 92 -1.59 -9.04 -2.67
CA VAL A 92 -2.60 -7.98 -2.51
C VAL A 92 -2.47 -7.07 -3.72
N ALA A 93 -3.43 -7.18 -4.64
CA ALA A 93 -3.41 -6.42 -5.89
C ALA A 93 -4.11 -5.08 -5.73
N VAL A 94 -3.38 -3.97 -5.89
CA VAL A 94 -3.95 -2.61 -5.86
C VAL A 94 -3.60 -1.96 -7.20
N PRO A 95 -4.52 -1.24 -7.87
CA PRO A 95 -4.24 -0.69 -9.20
C PRO A 95 -3.08 0.32 -9.19
N ARG A 96 -2.84 0.99 -8.07
CA ARG A 96 -1.76 1.97 -7.89
C ARG A 96 -0.37 1.33 -7.94
N ASP A 97 0.57 1.96 -8.62
CA ASP A 97 2.00 1.71 -8.43
C ASP A 97 2.57 2.80 -7.53
N SER A 98 2.78 2.47 -6.25
CA SER A 98 3.27 3.43 -5.26
C SER A 98 4.72 3.89 -5.48
N ILE A 99 5.50 3.23 -6.33
CA ILE A 99 6.91 3.55 -6.58
C ILE A 99 7.07 4.52 -7.74
N GLN A 100 6.36 4.31 -8.86
CA GLN A 100 6.58 5.05 -10.10
C GLN A 100 5.39 5.85 -10.61
N CYS A 101 4.16 5.44 -10.28
CA CYS A 101 2.98 6.03 -10.91
C CYS A 101 2.27 6.96 -9.93
N LEU A 102 2.31 8.26 -10.22
CA LEU A 102 1.47 9.23 -9.54
C LEU A 102 0.09 9.28 -10.23
N PRO A 103 -1.00 9.43 -9.46
CA PRO A 103 -2.32 9.57 -10.03
C PRO A 103 -2.46 10.89 -10.80
N GLU A 104 -3.14 10.82 -11.95
CA GLU A 104 -3.24 11.96 -12.86
C GLU A 104 -4.47 12.84 -12.55
N ALA A 105 -4.22 14.00 -11.94
CA ALA A 105 -5.27 14.94 -11.55
C ALA A 105 -6.10 15.49 -12.74
N ASN A 106 -5.49 15.58 -13.93
CA ASN A 106 -6.07 16.21 -15.12
C ASN A 106 -6.89 15.27 -16.01
N SER A 107 -7.16 14.03 -15.56
CA SER A 107 -7.92 13.08 -16.36
C SER A 107 -9.39 13.51 -16.58
N THR A 108 -9.72 13.85 -17.82
CA THR A 108 -11.06 14.27 -18.25
C THR A 108 -11.98 13.10 -18.62
N ASN A 109 -11.49 11.86 -18.67
CA ASN A 109 -12.20 10.74 -19.28
C ASN A 109 -13.05 9.94 -18.27
N LYS A 110 -14.30 9.62 -18.64
CA LYS A 110 -15.28 8.91 -17.78
C LYS A 110 -15.25 7.37 -17.93
N ILE A 111 -14.46 6.85 -18.88
CA ILE A 111 -14.58 5.47 -19.37
C ILE A 111 -13.67 4.50 -18.61
N GLY A 112 -12.56 4.99 -18.04
CA GLY A 112 -11.61 4.17 -17.28
C GLY A 112 -10.67 5.03 -16.44
N ALA A 113 -9.93 4.38 -15.56
CA ALA A 113 -8.90 5.00 -14.74
C ALA A 113 -7.67 5.32 -15.58
N SER A 114 -7.08 6.50 -15.40
CA SER A 114 -5.87 6.92 -16.10
C SER A 114 -4.67 6.74 -15.18
N PHE A 115 -3.61 6.12 -15.72
CA PHE A 115 -2.36 5.90 -15.02
C PHE A 115 -1.21 6.43 -15.87
N GLU A 116 -0.34 7.21 -15.26
CA GLU A 116 0.95 7.55 -15.85
C GLU A 116 1.90 6.37 -15.66
N THR A 117 2.48 5.87 -16.75
CA THR A 117 3.46 4.78 -16.72
C THR A 117 4.77 5.24 -17.39
N PRO A 118 5.89 4.52 -17.21
CA PRO A 118 7.13 4.82 -17.93
C PRO A 118 6.97 4.83 -19.45
N CYS A 119 5.97 4.11 -19.99
CA CYS A 119 5.66 4.09 -21.42
C CYS A 119 4.57 5.12 -21.84
N GLY A 120 4.21 6.03 -20.94
CA GLY A 120 3.20 7.06 -21.16
C GLY A 120 1.86 6.76 -20.48
N ARG A 121 0.85 7.55 -20.83
CA ARG A 121 -0.46 7.47 -20.19
C ARG A 121 -1.26 6.28 -20.72
N LEU A 122 -1.76 5.46 -19.80
CA LEU A 122 -2.65 4.34 -20.10
C LEU A 122 -4.03 4.58 -19.50
N LEU A 123 -5.07 4.23 -20.26
CA LEU A 123 -6.46 4.22 -19.81
C LEU A 123 -6.88 2.77 -19.60
N ILE A 124 -7.30 2.45 -18.37
CA ILE A 124 -7.70 1.09 -17.99
C ILE A 124 -9.16 1.08 -17.60
N LYS A 125 -9.96 0.31 -18.34
CA LYS A 125 -11.38 0.09 -18.05
C LYS A 125 -11.53 -0.99 -16.98
N ALA A 126 -12.69 -1.02 -16.32
CA ALA A 126 -13.00 -2.08 -15.35
C ALA A 126 -12.83 -3.48 -15.95
N VAL A 127 -13.32 -3.72 -17.17
CA VAL A 127 -13.18 -5.03 -17.85
C VAL A 127 -11.73 -5.46 -18.06
N GLU A 128 -10.85 -4.53 -18.45
CA GLU A 128 -9.42 -4.80 -18.67
C GLU A 128 -8.74 -5.08 -17.33
N TYR A 129 -9.05 -4.28 -16.30
CA TYR A 129 -8.54 -4.50 -14.95
C TYR A 129 -8.96 -5.87 -14.39
N MET A 130 -10.23 -6.26 -14.57
CA MET A 130 -10.74 -7.54 -14.11
C MET A 130 -10.12 -8.74 -14.87
N GLU A 131 -9.75 -8.57 -16.14
CA GLU A 131 -8.96 -9.58 -16.87
C GLU A 131 -7.58 -9.78 -16.23
N MET A 132 -6.94 -8.68 -15.79
CA MET A 132 -5.65 -8.77 -15.10
C MET A 132 -5.80 -9.49 -13.77
N ILE A 133 -6.77 -9.11 -12.93
CA ILE A 133 -7.03 -9.76 -11.63
C ILE A 133 -7.31 -11.26 -11.81
N SER A 134 -8.14 -11.62 -12.79
CA SER A 134 -8.45 -13.03 -13.07
C SER A 134 -7.24 -13.83 -13.55
N SER A 135 -6.32 -13.17 -14.26
CA SER A 135 -5.10 -13.80 -14.78
C SER A 135 -4.02 -13.94 -13.70
N THR A 136 -3.88 -12.94 -12.83
CA THR A 136 -2.86 -12.91 -11.76
C THR A 136 -3.27 -13.72 -10.54
N ARG A 137 -4.57 -13.89 -10.28
CA ARG A 137 -5.16 -14.66 -9.18
C ARG A 137 -4.62 -14.28 -7.78
N PRO A 138 -4.76 -13.00 -7.36
CA PRO A 138 -4.35 -12.59 -6.02
C PRO A 138 -5.36 -13.03 -4.94
N GLU A 139 -4.91 -13.17 -3.70
CA GLU A 139 -5.77 -13.47 -2.54
C GLU A 139 -6.71 -12.31 -2.21
N LEU A 140 -6.26 -11.08 -2.46
CA LEU A 140 -6.98 -9.84 -2.21
C LEU A 140 -6.73 -8.87 -3.36
N TRP A 141 -7.74 -8.12 -3.76
CA TRP A 141 -7.57 -7.04 -4.73
C TRP A 141 -8.46 -5.85 -4.41
N ALA A 142 -8.00 -4.65 -4.72
CA ALA A 142 -8.76 -3.41 -4.55
C ALA A 142 -9.37 -2.95 -5.88
N THR A 143 -10.57 -2.37 -5.86
CA THR A 143 -11.21 -1.88 -7.09
C THR A 143 -10.47 -0.67 -7.70
N LEU A 144 -10.72 -0.39 -8.98
CA LEU A 144 -10.23 0.83 -9.62
C LEU A 144 -10.68 2.09 -8.86
N ALA A 145 -9.81 3.09 -8.82
CA ALA A 145 -10.04 4.36 -8.15
C ALA A 145 -9.52 5.53 -9.00
N ASP A 146 -10.21 6.66 -8.92
CA ASP A 146 -9.75 7.94 -9.49
C ASP A 146 -9.08 8.75 -8.38
N GLU A 147 -7.88 8.37 -7.96
CA GLU A 147 -7.14 9.09 -6.92
C GLU A 147 -6.81 10.52 -7.37
N VAL A 148 -6.94 11.49 -6.46
CA VAL A 148 -6.70 12.91 -6.74
C VAL A 148 -5.84 13.52 -5.62
N PRO A 149 -4.95 14.48 -5.94
CA PRO A 149 -4.16 15.17 -4.94
C PRO A 149 -4.99 16.16 -4.12
N ALA A 150 -4.43 16.62 -2.99
CA ALA A 150 -5.10 17.50 -2.04
C ALA A 150 -5.61 18.83 -2.62
N TRP A 151 -4.95 19.36 -3.65
CA TRP A 151 -5.20 20.69 -4.22
C TRP A 151 -6.17 20.70 -5.42
N VAL A 152 -6.88 19.60 -5.69
CA VAL A 152 -7.91 19.60 -6.76
C VAL A 152 -9.14 20.42 -6.37
N SER A 153 -9.85 20.95 -7.37
CA SER A 153 -11.14 21.61 -7.13
C SER A 153 -12.19 20.65 -6.58
N ASP A 154 -13.14 21.15 -5.80
CA ASP A 154 -14.26 20.38 -5.25
C ASP A 154 -15.04 19.63 -6.33
N LYS A 155 -15.27 20.29 -7.47
CA LYS A 155 -15.93 19.68 -8.64
C LYS A 155 -15.17 18.47 -9.18
N ARG A 156 -13.83 18.55 -9.25
CA ARG A 156 -12.97 17.44 -9.71
C ARG A 156 -12.94 16.30 -8.70
N ASN A 157 -12.92 16.64 -7.41
CA ASN A 157 -12.94 15.67 -6.31
C ASN A 157 -14.25 14.88 -6.28
N LYS A 158 -15.40 15.57 -6.37
CA LYS A 158 -16.72 14.94 -6.49
C LYS A 158 -16.81 13.99 -7.68
N THR A 159 -16.27 14.41 -8.83
CA THR A 159 -16.18 13.57 -10.03
C THR A 159 -15.32 12.32 -9.81
N SER A 160 -14.23 12.43 -9.04
CA SER A 160 -13.35 11.32 -8.69
C SER A 160 -14.08 10.28 -7.84
N VAL A 161 -14.83 10.72 -6.82
CA VAL A 161 -15.67 9.86 -5.99
C VAL A 161 -16.75 9.17 -6.82
N ASP A 162 -17.47 9.92 -7.67
CA ASP A 162 -18.53 9.37 -8.52
C ASP A 162 -18.00 8.28 -9.48
N ARG A 163 -16.82 8.51 -10.08
CA ARG A 163 -16.15 7.53 -10.94
C ARG A 163 -15.71 6.30 -10.17
N THR A 164 -15.15 6.48 -8.98
CA THR A 164 -14.66 5.39 -8.13
C THR A 164 -15.79 4.46 -7.70
N ILE A 165 -16.94 5.02 -7.28
CA ILE A 165 -18.13 4.23 -6.94
C ILE A 165 -18.67 3.50 -8.18
N LYS A 166 -18.72 4.18 -9.34
CA LYS A 166 -19.13 3.56 -10.59
C LYS A 166 -18.23 2.37 -10.97
N TRP A 167 -16.92 2.53 -10.89
CA TRP A 167 -15.98 1.46 -11.23
C TRP A 167 -16.00 0.32 -10.21
N LEU A 168 -16.26 0.60 -8.93
CA LEU A 168 -16.55 -0.43 -7.93
C LEU A 168 -17.72 -1.31 -8.37
N ASP A 169 -18.85 -0.71 -8.75
CA ASP A 169 -20.05 -1.43 -9.19
C ASP A 169 -19.76 -2.24 -10.48
N GLU A 170 -19.03 -1.66 -11.44
CA GLU A 170 -18.60 -2.37 -12.65
C GLU A 170 -17.69 -3.58 -12.33
N CYS A 171 -16.67 -3.40 -11.48
CA CYS A 171 -15.74 -4.47 -11.10
C CYS A 171 -16.46 -5.62 -10.36
N ILE A 172 -17.36 -5.30 -9.43
CA ILE A 172 -18.17 -6.30 -8.74
C ILE A 172 -19.08 -7.05 -9.72
N SER A 173 -19.68 -6.35 -10.69
CA SER A 173 -20.60 -6.97 -11.67
C SER A 173 -19.90 -7.98 -12.59
N ILE A 174 -18.63 -7.73 -12.92
CA ILE A 174 -17.81 -8.63 -13.76
C ILE A 174 -17.39 -9.87 -12.96
N SER A 175 -17.25 -9.75 -11.63
CA SER A 175 -16.89 -10.79 -10.66
C SER A 175 -15.66 -11.64 -11.07
N PRO A 176 -14.47 -11.41 -10.50
CA PRO A 176 -13.34 -12.29 -10.78
C PRO A 176 -13.58 -13.65 -10.14
N ALA A 177 -13.04 -14.70 -10.76
CA ALA A 177 -13.18 -16.08 -10.28
C ALA A 177 -12.43 -16.36 -8.95
N SER A 178 -11.68 -15.39 -8.40
CA SER A 178 -10.86 -15.58 -7.18
C SER A 178 -10.55 -14.27 -6.45
N GLY A 179 -10.34 -14.37 -5.13
CA GLY A 179 -9.79 -13.30 -4.29
C GLY A 179 -10.82 -12.42 -3.59
N ALA A 180 -10.45 -11.86 -2.45
CA ALA A 180 -11.28 -10.95 -1.67
C ALA A 180 -11.24 -9.53 -2.26
N VAL A 181 -12.41 -8.92 -2.47
CA VAL A 181 -12.52 -7.56 -3.02
C VAL A 181 -12.49 -6.50 -1.92
N PHE A 182 -11.63 -5.50 -2.09
CA PHE A 182 -11.59 -4.29 -1.27
C PHE A 182 -12.16 -3.12 -2.08
N GLY A 183 -13.17 -2.45 -1.51
CA GLY A 183 -13.77 -1.29 -2.14
C GLY A 183 -12.86 -0.06 -1.97
N ALA A 184 -12.54 0.61 -3.07
CA ALA A 184 -11.74 1.82 -3.04
C ALA A 184 -12.51 3.02 -2.49
N ILE A 185 -11.86 3.79 -1.61
CA ILE A 185 -12.39 5.01 -1.00
C ILE A 185 -11.45 6.16 -1.32
N VAL A 186 -11.97 7.18 -1.99
CA VAL A 186 -11.26 8.42 -2.35
C VAL A 186 -12.03 9.64 -1.80
N GLY A 187 -11.58 10.85 -2.13
CA GLY A 187 -12.21 12.09 -1.66
C GLY A 187 -11.25 13.24 -1.37
N GLY A 188 -9.98 13.14 -1.81
CA GLY A 188 -8.97 14.18 -1.64
C GLY A 188 -8.88 14.66 -0.18
N SER A 189 -8.80 15.98 0.00
CA SER A 189 -8.80 16.66 1.31
C SER A 189 -10.20 17.11 1.78
N SER A 190 -11.28 16.58 1.21
CA SER A 190 -12.65 16.91 1.65
C SER A 190 -13.19 15.86 2.62
N LEU A 191 -13.47 16.28 3.85
CA LEU A 191 -14.11 15.43 4.87
C LEU A 191 -15.48 14.92 4.41
N GLU A 192 -16.23 15.75 3.67
CA GLU A 192 -17.55 15.39 3.16
C GLU A 192 -17.45 14.31 2.08
N GLU A 193 -16.57 14.49 1.09
CA GLU A 193 -16.41 13.54 0.00
C GLU A 193 -15.79 12.23 0.48
N ARG A 194 -14.87 12.27 1.44
CA ARG A 194 -14.32 11.08 2.12
C ARG A 194 -15.40 10.27 2.81
N ARG A 195 -16.25 10.92 3.61
CA ARG A 195 -17.37 10.29 4.30
C ARG A 195 -18.40 9.74 3.30
N ARG A 196 -18.76 10.52 2.29
CA ARG A 196 -19.70 10.12 1.23
C ARG A 196 -19.22 8.86 0.50
N CYS A 197 -17.96 8.85 0.07
CA CYS A 197 -17.38 7.71 -0.61
C CYS A 197 -17.38 6.47 0.29
N ALA A 198 -16.96 6.61 1.56
CA ALA A 198 -16.95 5.52 2.52
C ALA A 198 -18.35 4.93 2.77
N GLN A 199 -19.37 5.78 2.97
CA GLN A 199 -20.76 5.36 3.15
C GLN A 199 -21.30 4.60 1.94
N GLU A 200 -21.09 5.12 0.73
CA GLU A 200 -21.52 4.47 -0.51
C GLU A 200 -20.85 3.10 -0.68
N VAL A 201 -19.52 3.03 -0.52
CA VAL A 201 -18.74 1.80 -0.65
C VAL A 201 -19.16 0.78 0.43
N ALA A 202 -19.48 1.23 1.64
CA ALA A 202 -19.91 0.35 2.73
C ALA A 202 -21.23 -0.39 2.45
N THR A 203 -22.10 0.15 1.61
CA THR A 203 -23.35 -0.52 1.18
C THR A 203 -23.12 -1.67 0.20
N ARG A 204 -21.93 -1.77 -0.42
CA ARG A 204 -21.60 -2.83 -1.39
C ARG A 204 -21.07 -4.07 -0.69
N ASN A 205 -21.22 -5.23 -1.36
CA ASN A 205 -20.71 -6.51 -0.87
C ASN A 205 -19.19 -6.64 -1.07
N VAL A 206 -18.42 -5.88 -0.29
CA VAL A 206 -16.95 -5.93 -0.27
C VAL A 206 -16.43 -6.63 0.99
N SER A 207 -15.25 -7.24 0.89
CA SER A 207 -14.60 -7.95 2.00
C SER A 207 -13.78 -7.02 2.92
N GLY A 208 -13.44 -5.83 2.43
CA GLY A 208 -12.68 -4.82 3.15
C GLY A 208 -12.66 -3.50 2.38
N TYR A 209 -11.85 -2.56 2.85
CA TYR A 209 -11.81 -1.19 2.32
C TYR A 209 -10.38 -0.77 2.03
N TRP A 210 -10.16 -0.17 0.86
CA TRP A 210 -8.89 0.46 0.51
C TRP A 210 -9.06 1.97 0.52
N VAL A 211 -8.37 2.68 1.41
CA VAL A 211 -8.36 4.14 1.43
C VAL A 211 -7.22 4.62 0.52
N GLY A 212 -7.58 5.12 -0.66
CA GLY A 212 -6.66 5.66 -1.65
C GLY A 212 -6.55 7.19 -1.56
N GLY A 213 -5.55 7.75 -2.22
CA GLY A 213 -5.39 9.20 -2.38
C GLY A 213 -5.03 9.97 -1.12
N LEU A 214 -4.53 9.32 -0.08
CA LEU A 214 -3.80 9.95 1.02
C LEU A 214 -2.29 9.84 0.75
N GLY A 215 -1.48 10.70 1.34
CA GLY A 215 -0.07 10.90 1.01
C GLY A 215 0.13 11.69 -0.29
N LEU A 216 -0.90 12.41 -0.76
CA LEU A 216 -0.91 13.14 -2.04
C LEU A 216 -1.06 14.65 -1.85
N GLY A 217 -0.42 15.16 -0.80
CA GLY A 217 -0.29 16.58 -0.53
C GLY A 217 -1.06 17.07 0.70
N GLU A 218 -1.85 16.22 1.36
CA GLU A 218 -2.42 16.58 2.66
C GLU A 218 -1.31 16.66 3.73
N SER A 219 -1.48 17.55 4.70
CA SER A 219 -0.55 17.68 5.81
C SER A 219 -0.74 16.58 6.87
N MET A 220 0.28 16.37 7.69
CA MET A 220 0.23 15.51 8.87
C MET A 220 -0.90 15.88 9.84
N ASP A 221 -1.27 17.16 9.90
CA ASP A 221 -2.27 17.69 10.83
C ASP A 221 -3.70 17.51 10.30
N GLU A 222 -3.89 17.56 8.98
CA GLU A 222 -5.20 17.35 8.34
C GLU A 222 -5.57 15.86 8.28
N ARG A 223 -4.58 14.98 8.14
CA ARG A 223 -4.79 13.54 7.90
C ARG A 223 -5.66 12.84 8.95
N PRO A 224 -5.49 13.05 10.27
CA PRO A 224 -6.34 12.40 11.28
C PRO A 224 -7.83 12.68 11.07
N ALA A 225 -8.20 13.92 10.73
CA ALA A 225 -9.59 14.27 10.47
C ALA A 225 -10.13 13.56 9.21
N LEU A 226 -9.32 13.49 8.15
CA LEU A 226 -9.67 12.78 6.91
C LEU A 226 -9.86 11.28 7.14
N LEU A 227 -8.97 10.65 7.92
CA LEU A 227 -9.08 9.24 8.28
C LEU A 227 -10.33 8.97 9.14
N ASN A 228 -10.60 9.80 10.14
CA ASN A 228 -11.78 9.65 10.99
C ASN A 228 -13.07 9.76 10.17
N ALA A 229 -13.16 10.71 9.25
CA ALA A 229 -14.32 10.86 8.37
C ALA A 229 -14.60 9.62 7.51
N VAL A 230 -13.56 8.87 7.12
CA VAL A 230 -13.71 7.56 6.45
C VAL A 230 -14.12 6.50 7.45
N ILE A 231 -13.36 6.32 8.53
CA ILE A 231 -13.45 5.16 9.41
C ILE A 231 -14.77 5.12 10.19
N GLU A 232 -15.30 6.27 10.61
CA GLU A 232 -16.62 6.38 11.25
C GLU A 232 -17.77 5.87 10.37
N ALA A 233 -17.59 5.89 9.05
CA ALA A 233 -18.58 5.41 8.09
C ALA A 233 -18.42 3.92 7.74
N LEU A 234 -17.38 3.24 8.23
CA LEU A 234 -17.06 1.87 7.85
C LEU A 234 -17.48 0.86 8.93
N PRO A 235 -18.05 -0.29 8.53
CA PRO A 235 -18.25 -1.42 9.43
C PRO A 235 -16.95 -1.80 10.15
N GLU A 236 -17.06 -2.07 11.44
CA GLU A 236 -15.92 -2.38 12.29
C GLU A 236 -15.30 -3.75 11.99
N GLU A 237 -16.10 -4.69 11.52
CA GLU A 237 -15.71 -6.10 11.32
C GLU A 237 -15.00 -6.39 10.01
N LYS A 238 -14.68 -5.35 9.24
CA LYS A 238 -13.99 -5.45 7.96
C LYS A 238 -12.67 -4.68 8.01
N PRO A 239 -11.59 -5.26 7.50
CA PRO A 239 -10.27 -4.65 7.57
C PRO A 239 -10.13 -3.48 6.60
N ARG A 240 -9.21 -2.57 6.95
CA ARG A 240 -8.88 -1.39 6.16
C ARG A 240 -7.42 -1.39 5.74
N LEU A 241 -7.20 -1.19 4.45
CA LEU A 241 -5.90 -1.05 3.79
C LEU A 241 -5.67 0.41 3.41
N ILE A 242 -4.48 0.93 3.67
CA ILE A 242 -4.01 2.22 3.15
C ILE A 242 -2.70 2.02 2.40
N CYS A 243 -2.59 2.67 1.24
CA CYS A 243 -1.34 2.76 0.48
C CYS A 243 -0.88 4.22 0.42
N GLY A 244 0.44 4.45 0.50
CA GLY A 244 1.03 5.77 0.26
C GLY A 244 1.38 6.59 1.50
N LEU A 245 1.23 6.04 2.71
CA LEU A 245 1.80 6.67 3.92
C LEU A 245 3.29 6.32 3.99
N GLY A 246 4.15 7.33 4.11
CA GLY A 246 5.59 7.18 4.05
C GLY A 246 6.24 7.06 5.44
N LEU A 247 6.07 8.08 6.27
CA LEU A 247 6.83 8.18 7.51
C LEU A 247 6.27 7.24 8.60
N PRO A 248 7.11 6.71 9.51
CA PRO A 248 6.64 5.90 10.63
C PRO A 248 5.54 6.58 11.46
N GLU A 249 5.59 7.90 11.62
CA GLU A 249 4.56 8.69 12.31
C GLU A 249 3.22 8.65 11.57
N GLU A 250 3.24 8.63 10.24
CA GLU A 250 2.04 8.54 9.41
C GLU A 250 1.38 7.17 9.58
N ILE A 251 2.18 6.12 9.64
CA ILE A 251 1.71 4.77 9.95
C ILE A 251 1.07 4.74 11.34
N LEU A 252 1.71 5.34 12.35
CA LEU A 252 1.15 5.43 13.71
C LEU A 252 -0.17 6.22 13.76
N GLN A 253 -0.30 7.31 12.99
CA GLN A 253 -1.57 8.03 12.86
C GLN A 253 -2.67 7.15 12.24
N GLY A 254 -2.34 6.37 11.21
CA GLY A 254 -3.28 5.41 10.61
C GLY A 254 -3.67 4.30 11.57
N ILE A 255 -2.72 3.77 12.34
CA ILE A 255 -3.00 2.75 13.37
C ILE A 255 -3.93 3.34 14.43
N ALA A 256 -3.63 4.55 14.92
CA ALA A 256 -4.47 5.26 15.88
C ALA A 256 -5.90 5.43 15.35
N ALA A 257 -6.06 5.76 14.07
CA ALA A 257 -7.37 5.90 13.45
C ALA A 257 -8.12 4.56 13.26
N GLY A 258 -7.41 3.42 13.31
CA GLY A 258 -8.00 2.08 13.18
C GLY A 258 -7.83 1.43 11.80
N VAL A 259 -6.71 1.70 11.14
CA VAL A 259 -6.27 1.04 9.90
C VAL A 259 -5.50 -0.24 10.21
N ASP A 260 -5.70 -1.28 9.40
CA ASP A 260 -5.20 -2.64 9.68
C ASP A 260 -4.01 -3.06 8.79
N ILE A 261 -3.93 -2.55 7.56
CA ILE A 261 -2.90 -2.94 6.59
C ILE A 261 -2.33 -1.68 5.96
N PHE A 262 -1.00 -1.62 5.83
CA PHE A 262 -0.28 -0.46 5.31
C PHE A 262 0.65 -0.86 4.18
N GLU A 263 0.66 -0.10 3.10
CA GLU A 263 1.72 -0.15 2.09
C GLU A 263 2.51 1.16 2.12
N SER A 264 3.83 1.04 2.17
CA SER A 264 4.74 2.19 2.26
C SER A 264 6.01 1.97 1.44
N THR A 265 6.30 2.93 0.57
CA THR A 265 7.55 2.97 -0.21
C THR A 265 8.71 3.63 0.54
N TYR A 266 8.52 4.00 1.80
CA TYR A 266 9.54 4.73 2.55
C TYR A 266 10.86 3.96 2.69
N ILE A 267 10.80 2.67 2.99
CA ILE A 267 11.98 1.80 3.07
C ILE A 267 12.70 1.74 1.71
N TYR A 268 11.94 1.68 0.62
CA TYR A 268 12.50 1.72 -0.74
C TYR A 268 13.26 3.02 -1.00
N HIS A 269 12.68 4.17 -0.67
CA HIS A 269 13.32 5.48 -0.86
C HIS A 269 14.55 5.68 0.04
N LEU A 270 14.49 5.22 1.29
CA LEU A 270 15.65 5.26 2.19
C LEU A 270 16.80 4.39 1.67
N THR A 271 16.49 3.18 1.18
CA THR A 271 17.49 2.28 0.61
C THR A 271 18.16 2.90 -0.62
N LEU A 272 17.39 3.51 -1.53
CA LEU A 272 17.94 4.27 -2.65
C LEU A 272 18.85 5.43 -2.21
N GLY A 273 18.47 6.11 -1.13
CA GLY A 273 19.28 7.15 -0.51
C GLY A 273 20.55 6.64 0.16
N GLY A 274 20.69 5.33 0.37
CA GLY A 274 21.77 4.72 1.12
C GLY A 274 21.60 4.86 2.63
N PHE A 275 20.37 4.78 3.13
CA PHE A 275 20.04 4.85 4.55
C PHE A 275 19.38 3.56 5.04
N ALA A 276 19.68 3.19 6.28
CA ALA A 276 18.96 2.16 7.03
C ALA A 276 18.09 2.81 8.12
N LEU A 277 16.94 2.20 8.43
CA LEU A 277 16.11 2.60 9.55
C LEU A 277 16.61 2.01 10.86
N THR A 278 16.58 2.82 11.92
CA THR A 278 16.89 2.38 13.27
C THR A 278 15.88 2.89 14.27
N PHE A 279 15.38 2.00 15.10
CA PHE A 279 14.50 2.33 16.23
C PHE A 279 15.19 1.85 17.50
N PRO A 280 16.02 2.68 18.16
CA PRO A 280 16.57 2.31 19.45
C PRO A 280 15.41 2.15 20.45
N LEU A 281 15.15 0.91 20.87
CA LEU A 281 14.11 0.59 21.86
C LEU A 281 14.53 0.98 23.28
N ASP A 282 15.84 1.06 23.52
CA ASP A 282 16.39 1.53 24.78
C ASP A 282 16.28 3.07 24.84
N ARG A 283 15.39 3.57 25.70
CA ARG A 283 15.34 4.98 26.13
C ARG A 283 16.57 5.41 26.95
N THR A 284 17.73 4.79 26.77
CA THR A 284 18.98 5.39 27.22
C THR A 284 19.18 6.64 26.39
N GLN A 285 19.08 7.80 27.03
CA GLN A 285 19.41 9.11 26.48
C GLN A 285 20.55 8.96 25.47
N ILE A 286 20.24 9.13 24.17
CA ILE A 286 21.28 9.40 23.20
C ILE A 286 21.83 10.75 23.65
N ASN A 287 22.90 10.71 24.44
CA ASN A 287 23.69 11.88 24.74
C ASN A 287 24.17 12.39 23.39
N ALA A 288 23.56 13.49 22.93
CA ALA A 288 23.86 14.16 21.68
C ALA A 288 25.31 14.68 21.58
N SER A 289 26.16 14.38 22.58
CA SER A 289 27.56 14.78 22.65
C SER A 289 28.54 13.84 21.92
N ASN A 290 28.13 12.64 21.49
CA ASN A 290 29.02 11.72 20.75
C ASN A 290 28.74 11.61 19.25
N LEU A 291 27.73 12.33 18.75
CA LEU A 291 27.51 12.47 17.30
C LEU A 291 28.34 13.64 16.82
N VAL A 292 29.47 13.35 16.15
CA VAL A 292 30.20 14.37 15.40
C VAL A 292 29.22 14.99 14.41
N PRO A 293 28.94 16.31 14.46
CA PRO A 293 28.03 16.95 13.54
C PRO A 293 28.70 16.98 12.17
N SER A 294 28.34 16.03 11.30
CA SER A 294 28.45 16.27 9.85
C SER A 294 27.23 17.11 9.45
N ASP A 295 27.45 18.13 8.62
CA ASP A 295 26.53 19.21 8.20
C ASP A 295 25.22 18.78 7.46
N VAL A 296 24.68 17.60 7.77
CA VAL A 296 23.41 17.09 7.27
C VAL A 296 22.61 16.64 8.47
N GLY A 297 21.55 17.38 8.82
CA GLY A 297 20.73 17.19 10.02
C GLY A 297 20.47 15.71 10.33
N SER A 298 21.02 15.22 11.44
CA SER A 298 20.99 13.81 11.80
C SER A 298 19.63 13.44 12.40
N ASP A 299 18.74 12.85 11.59
CA ASP A 299 17.58 12.12 12.10
C ASP A 299 18.09 10.85 12.81
N PRO A 300 17.96 10.72 14.15
CA PRO A 300 18.53 9.59 14.90
C PRO A 300 17.87 8.25 14.55
N ARG A 301 16.81 8.26 13.75
CA ARG A 301 16.12 7.05 13.27
C ARG A 301 16.67 6.53 11.95
N LYS A 302 17.76 7.14 11.45
CA LYS A 302 18.39 6.80 10.18
C LYS A 302 19.89 6.66 10.35
N ILE A 303 20.43 5.56 9.87
CA ILE A 303 21.87 5.37 9.69
C ILE A 303 22.22 5.62 8.23
N ASN A 304 23.17 6.52 7.97
CA ASN A 304 23.72 6.73 6.63
C ASN A 304 24.75 5.63 6.29
N LEU A 305 24.36 4.67 5.47
CA LEU A 305 25.21 3.55 5.04
C LEU A 305 26.32 3.99 4.07
N ARG A 306 26.22 5.20 3.49
CA ARG A 306 27.29 5.77 2.65
C ARG A 306 28.42 6.36 3.46
N ALA A 307 28.22 6.56 4.77
CA ALA A 307 29.25 7.07 5.67
C ALA A 307 30.43 6.08 5.74
N SER A 308 31.64 6.63 5.79
CA SER A 308 32.90 5.86 5.79
C SER A 308 32.99 4.83 6.92
N VAL A 309 32.35 5.11 8.06
CA VAL A 309 32.30 4.21 9.22
C VAL A 309 31.66 2.84 8.92
N PHE A 310 30.79 2.75 7.90
CA PHE A 310 30.17 1.49 7.46
C PHE A 310 30.82 0.90 6.19
N ARG A 311 31.86 1.54 5.64
CA ARG A 311 32.58 1.06 4.45
C ARG A 311 33.68 0.05 4.76
N PHE A 312 34.02 -0.16 6.03
CA PHE A 312 35.07 -1.10 6.42
C PHE A 312 34.49 -2.43 6.84
N GLY A 313 34.29 -3.28 5.83
CA GLY A 313 33.96 -4.69 6.00
C GLY A 313 34.82 -5.57 5.12
N HIS A 314 36.09 -5.21 4.86
CA HIS A 314 37.13 -6.08 4.26
C HIS A 314 38.49 -5.60 4.79
N GLY A 315 39.06 -6.33 5.77
CA GLY A 315 40.46 -6.18 6.11
C GLY A 315 40.86 -6.15 7.58
N ASP A 316 40.21 -6.93 8.47
CA ASP A 316 40.87 -7.33 9.72
C ASP A 316 41.26 -8.81 9.61
N THR A 317 42.32 -9.04 8.84
CA THR A 317 43.27 -10.10 9.16
C THR A 317 44.42 -9.47 9.92
N ASN A 318 44.61 -9.98 11.14
CA ASN A 318 45.85 -10.03 11.91
C ASN A 318 46.27 -8.85 12.80
N VAL A 319 46.18 -9.13 14.12
CA VAL A 319 47.29 -9.26 15.10
C VAL A 319 47.30 -8.23 16.25
N LEU A 320 47.10 -8.83 17.45
CA LEU A 320 47.40 -8.42 18.84
C LEU A 320 46.56 -7.32 19.50
#